data_AF-A0A956N2N6-F1
#
_entry.id   AF-A0A956N2N6-F1
#
_cell.length_a   1.000
_cell.length_b   1.000
_cell.length_c   1.000
_cell.angle_alpha   90.00
_cell.angle_beta   90.00
_cell.angle_gamma   90.00
#
_symmetry.space_group_name_H-M   'P 1'
#
loop_
_entity.id
_entity.type
_entity.pdbx_description
1 polymer ?
#
loop_
_entity_poly.entity_id
_entity_poly.type
_entity_poly.pdbx_seq_one_letter_code
_entity_poly.pdbx_strand_id
1 'polypeptide(L)'
;MRLRRPRFGPRGSGSWFVLLALVAFAPARAATPLTESGFASRVDELRETGQITWEEGLLLQFQRVFAPGELPAGLRSDDAIPTKSATGLVWEFERMRGGLSIPVRALIEGYLAPRSAEHEYVTAHFRFAYDTSGEGAVPAEDLD
;
A
#
# COMPACT_ATOMS: atom_id res chain seq x y z
N MET A 1 -75.04 7.02 35.88
CA MET A 1 -74.13 8.18 35.87
C MET A 1 -73.08 7.98 34.77
N ARG A 2 -72.70 9.06 34.10
CA ARG A 2 -72.06 9.18 32.79
C ARG A 2 -70.57 8.74 32.71
N LEU A 3 -70.18 8.27 31.51
CA LEU A 3 -68.90 8.49 30.76
C LEU A 3 -67.61 7.97 31.45
N ARG A 4 -66.59 7.38 30.82
CA ARG A 4 -66.00 7.51 29.46
C ARG A 4 -64.96 6.38 29.31
N ARG A 5 -64.82 5.78 28.13
CA ARG A 5 -63.63 5.01 27.74
C ARG A 5 -62.49 5.98 27.33
N PRO A 6 -61.22 5.65 27.58
CA PRO A 6 -60.14 6.08 26.71
C PRO A 6 -59.73 4.95 25.76
N ARG A 7 -59.60 5.34 24.49
CA ARG A 7 -59.13 4.57 23.34
C ARG A 7 -57.78 5.16 22.99
N PHE A 8 -56.71 4.35 22.93
CA PHE A 8 -55.48 4.74 22.24
C PHE A 8 -54.78 3.51 21.67
N GLY A 9 -54.86 3.39 20.34
CA GLY A 9 -53.73 3.24 19.42
C GLY A 9 -52.93 1.93 19.40
N PRO A 10 -52.69 1.33 18.21
CA PRO A 10 -51.97 0.07 18.06
C PRO A 10 -50.47 0.28 18.28
N ARG A 11 -49.83 -0.53 19.12
CA ARG A 11 -48.37 -0.69 19.07
C ARG A 11 -48.06 -1.64 17.93
N GLY A 12 -47.40 -1.07 16.93
CA GLY A 12 -47.11 -1.70 15.65
C GLY A 12 -46.43 -3.06 15.78
N SER A 13 -46.84 -3.93 14.86
CA SER A 13 -46.16 -5.15 14.47
C SER A 13 -44.72 -4.81 14.02
N GLY A 14 -43.75 -5.10 14.87
CA GLY A 14 -42.37 -5.25 14.44
C GLY A 14 -42.24 -6.57 13.70
N SER A 15 -42.61 -6.60 12.41
CA SER A 15 -42.21 -7.69 11.51
C SER A 15 -40.70 -7.63 11.34
N TRP A 16 -40.01 -8.56 11.99
CA TRP A 16 -38.59 -8.81 11.82
C TRP A 16 -38.37 -9.43 10.44
N PHE A 17 -38.22 -8.60 9.41
CA PHE A 17 -37.69 -9.07 8.14
C PHE A 17 -36.19 -9.29 8.30
N VAL A 18 -35.82 -10.56 8.49
CA VAL A 18 -34.44 -11.04 8.35
C VAL A 18 -34.02 -10.79 6.91
N LEU A 19 -33.16 -9.79 6.70
CA LEU A 19 -32.47 -9.59 5.43
C LEU A 19 -31.47 -10.74 5.29
N LEU A 20 -31.83 -11.72 4.45
CA LEU A 20 -30.92 -12.79 4.03
C LEU A 20 -29.82 -12.14 3.16
N ALA A 21 -28.65 -11.91 3.75
CA ALA A 21 -27.47 -11.48 3.01
C ALA A 21 -27.04 -12.64 2.10
N LEU A 22 -27.24 -12.46 0.79
CA LEU A 22 -26.74 -13.35 -0.23
C LEU A 22 -25.20 -13.21 -0.25
N VAL A 23 -24.51 -14.04 0.53
CA VAL A 23 -23.05 -14.15 0.47
C VAL A 23 -22.74 -14.83 -0.86
N ALA A 24 -22.46 -14.04 -1.88
CA ALA A 24 -21.83 -14.51 -3.11
C ALA A 24 -20.45 -15.04 -2.72
N PHE A 25 -20.34 -16.36 -2.60
CA PHE A 25 -19.07 -17.06 -2.42
C PHE A 25 -18.29 -16.92 -3.73
N ALA A 26 -17.55 -15.81 -3.87
CA ALA A 26 -16.62 -15.64 -4.97
C ALA A 26 -15.57 -16.76 -4.86
N PRO A 27 -15.28 -17.51 -5.94
CA PRO A 27 -14.21 -18.49 -5.90
C PRO A 27 -12.91 -17.73 -5.61
N ALA A 28 -12.20 -18.16 -4.56
CA ALA A 28 -10.84 -17.73 -4.29
C ALA A 28 -10.00 -18.08 -5.51
N ARG A 29 -9.82 -17.11 -6.42
CA ARG A 29 -8.81 -17.22 -7.46
C ARG A 29 -7.50 -17.36 -6.71
N ALA A 30 -6.85 -18.52 -6.88
CA ALA A 30 -5.46 -18.69 -6.51
C ALA A 30 -4.71 -17.48 -7.07
N ALA A 31 -4.19 -16.65 -6.17
CA ALA A 31 -3.45 -15.46 -6.55
C ALA A 31 -2.20 -15.94 -7.26
N THR A 32 -2.24 -15.95 -8.59
CA THR A 32 -1.03 -16.10 -9.39
C THR A 32 -0.06 -15.03 -8.92
N PRO A 33 1.18 -15.38 -8.56
CA PRO A 33 2.13 -14.41 -8.06
C PRO A 33 2.32 -13.31 -9.09
N LEU A 34 2.18 -12.06 -8.63
CA LEU A 34 2.35 -10.91 -9.49
C LEU A 34 3.86 -10.72 -9.72
N THR A 35 4.31 -11.19 -10.88
CA THR A 35 5.59 -10.79 -11.45
C THR A 35 5.69 -9.26 -11.48
N GLU A 36 6.89 -8.71 -11.61
CA GLU A 36 7.08 -7.26 -11.72
C GLU A 36 6.19 -6.64 -12.81
N SER A 37 6.11 -7.29 -13.98
CA SER A 37 5.18 -6.94 -15.05
C SER A 37 3.71 -7.04 -14.62
N GLY A 38 3.33 -8.12 -13.93
CA GLY A 38 1.95 -8.33 -13.48
C GLY A 38 1.48 -7.27 -12.49
N PHE A 39 2.33 -6.84 -11.58
CA PHE A 39 1.98 -5.78 -10.63
C PHE A 39 1.84 -4.42 -11.29
N ALA A 40 2.79 -4.04 -12.16
CA ALA A 40 2.69 -2.79 -12.90
C ALA A 40 1.40 -2.75 -13.72
N SER A 41 1.12 -3.82 -14.48
CA SER A 41 -0.14 -3.94 -15.24
C SER A 41 -1.38 -3.87 -14.36
N ARG A 42 -1.35 -4.44 -13.15
CA ARG A 42 -2.48 -4.37 -12.23
C ARG A 42 -2.70 -2.97 -11.67
N VAL A 43 -1.63 -2.25 -11.32
CA VAL A 43 -1.70 -0.85 -10.88
C VAL A 43 -2.23 0.04 -12.01
N ASP A 44 -1.77 -0.17 -13.23
CA ASP A 44 -2.27 0.55 -14.41
C ASP A 44 -3.75 0.30 -14.65
N GLU A 45 -4.21 -0.96 -14.59
CA GLU A 45 -5.63 -1.31 -14.71
C GLU A 45 -6.48 -0.62 -13.62
N LEU A 46 -6.01 -0.59 -12.37
CA LEU A 46 -6.71 0.10 -11.27
C LEU A 46 -6.81 1.60 -11.53
N ARG A 47 -5.79 2.21 -12.15
CA ARG A 47 -5.81 3.63 -12.53
C ARG A 47 -6.74 3.90 -13.70
N GLU A 48 -6.68 3.09 -14.75
CA GLU A 48 -7.54 3.21 -15.93
C GLU A 48 -9.02 3.04 -15.59
N THR A 49 -9.32 2.15 -14.64
CA THR A 49 -10.69 1.95 -14.13
C THR A 49 -11.11 2.98 -13.09
N GLY A 50 -10.24 3.94 -12.73
CA GLY A 50 -10.52 5.00 -11.76
C GLY A 50 -10.69 4.52 -10.32
N GLN A 51 -10.24 3.30 -10.00
CA GLN A 51 -10.29 2.75 -8.65
C GLN A 51 -9.21 3.35 -7.74
N ILE A 52 -8.11 3.79 -8.34
CA ILE A 52 -7.05 4.53 -7.66
C ILE A 52 -6.65 5.74 -8.49
N THR A 53 -6.20 6.77 -7.81
CA THR A 53 -5.58 7.95 -8.38
C THR A 53 -4.15 7.65 -8.86
N TRP A 54 -3.58 8.58 -9.63
CA TRP A 54 -2.18 8.50 -10.03
C TRP A 54 -1.23 8.49 -8.81
N GLU A 55 -1.50 9.32 -7.79
CA GLU A 55 -0.68 9.42 -6.58
C GLU A 55 -0.69 8.11 -5.78
N GLU A 56 -1.86 7.50 -5.63
CA GLU A 56 -2.01 6.20 -4.98
C GLU A 56 -1.27 5.10 -5.75
N GLY A 57 -1.32 5.13 -7.08
CA GLY A 57 -0.52 4.22 -7.92
C GLY A 57 0.97 4.36 -7.69
N LEU A 58 1.49 5.60 -7.62
CA LEU A 58 2.89 5.86 -7.32
C LEU A 58 3.26 5.34 -5.92
N LEU A 59 2.43 5.63 -4.92
CA LEU A 59 2.64 5.16 -3.55
C LEU A 59 2.68 3.63 -3.45
N LEU A 60 1.79 2.92 -4.15
CA LEU A 60 1.79 1.46 -4.20
C LEU A 60 3.09 0.90 -4.80
N GLN A 61 3.67 1.57 -5.80
CA GLN A 61 4.97 1.18 -6.34
C GLN A 61 6.10 1.36 -5.30
N PHE A 62 6.09 2.47 -4.55
CA PHE A 62 7.04 2.66 -3.44
C PHE A 62 6.87 1.61 -2.35
N GLN A 63 5.63 1.31 -1.96
CA GLN A 63 5.34 0.28 -0.97
C GLN A 63 5.84 -1.09 -1.42
N ARG A 64 5.64 -1.47 -2.69
CA ARG A 64 6.19 -2.73 -3.21
C ARG A 64 7.69 -2.87 -2.98
N VAL A 65 8.44 -1.79 -3.17
CA VAL A 65 9.90 -1.81 -3.07
C VAL A 65 10.38 -1.72 -1.62
N PHE A 66 9.83 -0.77 -0.85
CA PHE A 66 10.39 -0.39 0.45
C PHE A 66 9.60 -0.94 1.65
N ALA A 67 8.34 -1.32 1.45
CA ALA A 67 7.45 -1.78 2.52
C ALA A 67 6.38 -2.76 1.99
N PRO A 68 6.77 -3.93 1.43
CA PRO A 68 5.82 -4.84 0.78
C PRO A 68 4.72 -5.36 1.73
N GLY A 69 4.97 -5.37 3.04
CA GLY A 69 3.97 -5.69 4.06
C GLY A 69 2.84 -4.66 4.17
N GLU A 70 3.03 -3.43 3.68
CA GLU A 70 2.01 -2.37 3.70
C GLU A 70 1.08 -2.41 2.48
N LEU A 71 1.43 -3.18 1.44
CA LEU A 71 0.58 -3.33 0.26
C LEU A 71 -0.81 -3.89 0.62
N PRO A 72 -1.88 -3.53 -0.10
CA PRO A 72 -3.17 -4.21 0.04
C PRO A 72 -3.06 -5.71 -0.21
N ALA A 73 -3.83 -6.53 0.51
CA ALA A 73 -3.73 -7.99 0.45
C ALA A 73 -3.87 -8.57 -0.99
N GLY A 74 -4.70 -7.96 -1.83
CA GLY A 74 -4.88 -8.39 -3.23
C GLY A 74 -3.73 -8.02 -4.18
N LEU A 75 -2.76 -7.23 -3.71
CA LEU A 75 -1.57 -6.82 -4.46
C LEU A 75 -0.28 -7.40 -3.88
N ARG A 76 -0.35 -8.04 -2.70
CA ARG A 76 0.77 -8.77 -2.10
C ARG A 76 1.01 -10.07 -2.86
N SER A 77 2.29 -10.45 -2.96
CA SER A 77 2.71 -11.71 -3.55
C SER A 77 3.93 -12.21 -2.79
N ASP A 78 3.84 -13.41 -2.20
CA ASP A 78 4.95 -14.01 -1.45
C ASP A 78 6.10 -14.40 -2.39
N ASP A 79 5.82 -14.67 -3.66
CA ASP A 79 6.83 -14.95 -4.70
C ASP A 79 7.26 -13.68 -5.49
N ALA A 80 7.05 -12.49 -4.94
CA ALA A 80 7.44 -11.26 -5.62
C ALA A 80 8.97 -11.21 -5.81
N ILE A 81 9.41 -11.09 -7.06
CA ILE A 81 10.83 -10.89 -7.36
C ILE A 81 11.24 -9.51 -6.82
N PRO A 82 12.31 -9.43 -5.99
CA PRO A 82 12.81 -8.16 -5.50
C PRO A 82 13.20 -7.22 -6.65
N THR A 83 12.80 -5.96 -6.55
CA THR A 83 13.19 -4.93 -7.53
C THR A 83 14.67 -4.66 -7.43
N LYS A 84 15.40 -4.82 -8.55
CA LYS A 84 16.87 -4.64 -8.60
C LYS A 84 17.30 -3.18 -8.41
N SER A 85 16.50 -2.24 -8.89
CA SER A 85 16.75 -0.81 -8.77
C SER A 85 15.43 -0.04 -8.79
N ALA A 86 15.31 0.94 -7.90
CA ALA A 86 14.16 1.85 -7.83
C ALA A 86 14.45 3.22 -8.47
N THR A 87 15.57 3.39 -9.19
CA THR A 87 15.98 4.70 -9.73
C THR A 87 14.90 5.33 -10.60
N GLY A 88 14.24 4.54 -11.47
CA GLY A 88 13.17 5.06 -12.32
C GLY A 88 11.97 5.59 -11.53
N LEU A 89 11.60 4.87 -10.46
CA LEU A 89 10.51 5.24 -9.56
C LEU A 89 10.83 6.54 -8.78
N VAL A 90 12.07 6.67 -8.30
CA VAL A 90 12.55 7.89 -7.65
C VAL A 90 12.53 9.07 -8.61
N TRP A 91 12.97 8.87 -9.85
CA TRP A 91 12.97 9.92 -10.87
C TRP A 91 11.55 10.38 -11.23
N GLU A 92 10.60 9.45 -11.30
CA GLU A 92 9.20 9.77 -11.50
C GLU A 92 8.61 10.57 -10.32
N PHE A 93 8.93 10.19 -9.08
CA PHE A 93 8.56 10.95 -7.89
C PHE A 93 9.09 12.39 -7.95
N GLU A 94 10.38 12.59 -8.19
CA GLU A 94 10.97 13.94 -8.22
C GLU A 94 10.34 14.81 -9.31
N ARG A 95 10.08 14.24 -10.50
CA ARG A 95 9.41 14.96 -11.60
C ARG A 95 8.01 15.44 -11.22
N MET A 96 7.30 14.68 -10.40
CA MET A 96 5.88 14.92 -10.08
C MET A 96 5.68 15.49 -8.68
N ARG A 97 6.76 15.67 -7.91
CA ARG A 97 6.75 16.03 -6.49
C ARG A 97 5.93 17.29 -6.16
N GLY A 98 5.92 18.26 -7.06
CA GLY A 98 5.15 19.50 -6.91
C GLY A 98 3.64 19.34 -7.07
N GLY A 99 3.19 18.28 -7.75
CA GLY A 99 1.78 17.96 -7.95
C GLY A 99 1.20 17.00 -6.92
N LEU A 100 2.04 16.40 -6.07
CA LEU A 100 1.62 15.43 -5.06
C LEU A 100 0.96 16.10 -3.86
N SER A 101 -0.08 15.46 -3.33
CA SER A 101 -0.61 15.80 -2.01
C SER A 101 0.46 15.69 -0.92
N ILE A 102 0.38 16.60 0.06
CA ILE A 102 1.34 16.64 1.19
C ILE A 102 1.44 15.29 1.92
N PRO A 103 0.33 14.56 2.20
CA PRO A 103 0.41 13.27 2.88
C PRO A 103 1.16 12.21 2.06
N VAL A 104 0.88 12.09 0.76
CA VAL A 104 1.54 11.10 -0.11
C VAL A 104 3.03 11.41 -0.25
N ARG A 105 3.37 12.69 -0.44
CA ARG A 105 4.77 13.13 -0.51
C ARG A 105 5.53 12.76 0.76
N ALA A 106 4.96 13.03 1.94
CA ALA A 106 5.59 12.72 3.21
C ALA A 106 5.83 11.20 3.40
N LEU A 107 4.91 10.35 2.95
CA LEU A 107 5.08 8.90 2.97
C LEU A 107 6.24 8.45 2.08
N ILE A 108 6.27 8.94 0.83
CA ILE A 108 7.33 8.59 -0.12
C ILE A 108 8.70 9.09 0.36
N GLU A 109 8.78 10.32 0.85
CA GLU A 109 10.00 10.88 1.44
C GLU A 109 10.44 10.06 2.67
N GLY A 110 9.51 9.51 3.44
CA GLY A 110 9.82 8.61 4.56
C GLY A 110 10.38 7.24 4.15
N TYR A 111 10.05 6.74 2.95
CA TYR A 111 10.71 5.54 2.40
C TYR A 111 12.12 5.85 1.87
N LEU A 112 12.33 7.06 1.36
CA LEU A 112 13.62 7.51 0.81
C LEU A 112 14.57 8.09 1.86
N ALA A 113 14.05 8.48 3.02
CA ALA A 113 14.86 8.99 4.10
C ALA A 113 15.94 7.97 4.47
N PRO A 114 17.21 8.38 4.61
CA PRO A 114 18.27 7.48 5.02
C PRO A 114 17.90 6.87 6.37
N ARG A 115 17.64 5.56 6.37
CA ARG A 115 17.51 4.79 7.59
C ARG A 115 18.93 4.43 8.00
N SER A 116 19.33 4.75 9.22
CA SER A 116 20.57 4.23 9.78
C SER A 116 20.49 2.70 9.69
N ALA A 117 21.21 2.13 8.73
CA ALA A 117 21.19 0.72 8.46
C ALA A 117 22.64 0.28 8.32
N GLU A 118 23.05 -0.62 9.22
CA GLU A 118 24.18 -1.49 8.95
C GLU A 118 23.86 -2.27 7.68
N HIS A 119 24.62 -2.00 6.61
CA HIS A 119 24.48 -2.74 5.37
C HIS A 119 25.50 -3.87 5.36
N GLU A 120 25.01 -5.10 5.46
CA GLU A 120 25.84 -6.29 5.32
C GLU A 120 25.69 -6.88 3.91
N TYR A 121 26.76 -6.80 3.11
CA TYR A 121 26.84 -7.48 1.82
C TYR A 121 27.73 -8.71 1.95
N VAL A 122 27.11 -9.89 1.81
CA VAL A 122 27.82 -11.18 1.81
C VAL A 122 27.86 -11.74 0.39
N THR A 123 29.06 -11.95 -0.12
CA THR A 123 29.32 -12.74 -1.33
C THR A 123 30.09 -14.00 -0.95
N ALA A 124 30.27 -14.94 -1.87
CA ALA A 124 31.02 -16.18 -1.62
C ALA A 124 32.49 -15.97 -1.20
N HIS A 125 33.04 -14.76 -1.40
CA HIS A 125 34.46 -14.46 -1.18
C HIS A 125 34.72 -13.28 -0.25
N PHE A 126 33.74 -12.39 -0.03
CA PHE A 126 33.92 -11.17 0.75
C PHE A 126 32.68 -10.81 1.55
N ARG A 127 32.91 -10.18 2.71
CA ARG A 127 31.91 -9.55 3.57
C ARG A 127 32.24 -8.06 3.66
N PHE A 128 31.29 -7.21 3.31
CA PHE A 128 31.37 -5.76 3.53
C PHE A 128 30.33 -5.36 4.56
N ALA A 129 30.77 -4.64 5.59
CA ALA A 129 29.90 -3.95 6.53
C ALA A 129 30.34 -2.49 6.55
N TYR A 130 29.41 -1.57 6.32
CA TYR A 130 29.65 -0.15 6.47
C TYR A 130 28.43 0.51 7.10
N ASP A 131 28.69 1.47 7.97
CA ASP A 131 27.68 2.34 8.56
C ASP A 131 27.60 3.61 7.73
N THR A 132 26.40 3.96 7.30
CA THR A 132 26.13 5.22 6.59
C THR A 132 25.81 6.37 7.54
N SER A 133 25.94 6.13 8.85
CA SER A 133 25.69 7.07 9.93
C SER A 133 26.73 6.94 11.06
N GLY A 134 26.85 7.94 11.93
CA GLY A 134 27.80 7.92 13.05
C GLY A 134 29.21 8.45 12.72
N GLU A 135 30.08 8.46 13.73
CA GLU A 135 31.40 9.13 13.69
C GLU A 135 32.39 8.49 12.69
N GLY A 136 32.10 7.26 12.23
CA GLY A 136 32.88 6.53 11.23
C GLY A 136 32.24 6.43 9.85
N ALA A 137 31.12 7.12 9.60
CA ALA A 137 30.49 7.13 8.28
C ALA A 137 31.40 7.81 7.25
N VAL A 138 31.44 7.25 6.04
CA VAL A 138 32.17 7.87 4.91
C VAL A 138 31.55 9.27 4.66
N PRO A 139 32.33 10.35 4.71
CA PRO A 139 31.84 11.70 4.45
C PRO A 139 31.17 11.79 3.07
N ALA A 140 30.07 12.53 2.98
CA ALA A 140 29.32 12.68 1.72
C ALA A 140 30.16 13.31 0.60
N GLU A 141 31.23 14.03 0.95
CA GLU A 141 32.24 14.63 0.07
C GLU A 141 33.19 13.62 -0.59
N ASP A 142 33.26 12.37 -0.09
CA ASP A 142 34.09 11.29 -0.67
C ASP A 142 33.29 10.34 -1.59
N LEU A 143 31.99 10.62 -1.82
CA LEU A 143 31.11 9.85 -2.69
C LEU A 143 30.95 10.58 -4.04
N ASP A 144 31.94 10.44 -4.92
CA ASP A 144 31.93 10.95 -6.32
C ASP A 144 30.99 10.16 -7.25
#